data_AF-A0A8J2SB82-F1
#
_entry.id   AF-A0A8J2SB82-F1
#
_cell.length_a   1.000
_cell.length_b   1.000
_cell.length_c   1.000
_cell.angle_alpha   90.00
_cell.angle_beta   90.00
_cell.angle_gamma   90.00
#
_symmetry.space_group_name_H-M   'P 1'
#
loop_
_entity.id
_entity.type
_entity.pdbx_description
1 polymer ?
#
loop_
_entity_poly.entity_id
_entity_poly.type
_entity_poly.pdbx_seq_one_letter_code
_entity_poly.pdbx_strand_id
1 'polypeptide(L)'
;MRHYGLLLGCLTLTHGDDAAPKIQASVHAPAVVEAAEFVVEELSKLSDSGVYETLTLAQIVSAQTQRGVFHENTFLTLELASPHFLSRNATERFEVIDMVRTDDKSRSFAIDTFPEMSEESIEEFSIRNVERRRALREQAFEELELDACAAGLCDDSDDAASYLERSSSSLLEELKDSSQYPDRRRRAQDALERRAKEDRMRHLVDLHARSSYELDQIASNENDFAVRRALAKQLLDERLALEDKKG
;
A
#
# COMPACT_ATOMS: atom_id res chain seq x y z
N MET A 1 -32.39 72.99 8.13
CA MET A 1 -32.90 71.65 8.51
C MET A 1 -32.56 70.65 7.43
N ARG A 2 -31.56 69.78 7.61
CA ARG A 2 -31.52 68.41 7.03
C ARG A 2 -30.68 67.52 7.93
N HIS A 3 -31.15 66.29 8.05
CA HIS A 3 -30.97 65.36 9.16
C HIS A 3 -29.57 64.75 9.30
N TYR A 4 -29.17 64.54 10.56
CA TYR A 4 -28.16 63.58 10.96
C TYR A 4 -28.63 62.17 10.63
N GLY A 5 -27.78 61.38 9.96
CA GLY A 5 -27.91 59.93 9.85
C GLY A 5 -26.67 59.28 10.45
N LEU A 6 -26.74 58.96 11.75
CA LEU A 6 -25.81 58.07 12.43
C LEU A 6 -25.91 56.67 11.81
N LEU A 7 -24.82 56.17 11.23
CA LEU A 7 -24.63 54.75 10.98
C LEU A 7 -23.71 54.21 12.10
N LEU A 8 -24.37 53.56 13.05
CA LEU A 8 -23.77 52.84 14.17
C LEU A 8 -23.83 51.34 13.86
N GLY A 9 -22.74 50.62 14.14
CA GLY A 9 -22.68 49.16 14.21
C GLY A 9 -22.14 48.50 12.94
N CYS A 10 -21.21 47.55 12.96
CA CYS A 10 -20.74 46.69 14.04
C CYS A 10 -19.29 46.29 13.72
N LEU A 11 -18.32 46.69 14.55
CA LEU A 11 -16.98 46.10 14.52
C LEU A 11 -17.06 44.79 15.31
N THR A 12 -17.34 43.68 14.61
CA THR A 12 -17.13 42.36 15.17
C THR A 12 -15.63 42.08 15.19
N LEU A 13 -15.03 42.22 16.36
CA LEU A 13 -13.74 41.63 16.70
C LEU A 13 -13.89 40.10 16.69
N THR A 14 -13.64 39.47 15.53
CA THR A 14 -13.43 38.02 15.46
C THR A 14 -11.93 37.75 15.52
N HIS A 15 -11.47 37.14 16.61
CA HIS A 15 -10.24 36.35 16.60
C HIS A 15 -10.51 35.10 15.74
N GLY A 16 -10.47 35.24 14.42
CA GLY A 16 -10.77 34.17 13.47
C GLY A 16 -9.53 33.84 12.67
N ASP A 17 -9.28 32.54 12.47
CA ASP A 17 -8.41 32.03 11.41
C ASP A 17 -8.60 32.87 10.13
N ASP A 18 -7.55 33.53 9.67
CA ASP A 18 -7.48 34.34 8.44
C ASP A 18 -7.57 33.46 7.17
N ALA A 19 -8.43 32.46 7.18
CA ALA A 19 -8.73 31.68 5.99
C ALA A 19 -9.65 32.52 5.08
N ALA A 20 -9.21 32.75 3.84
CA ALA A 20 -10.02 33.46 2.85
C ALA A 20 -11.44 32.86 2.76
N PRO A 21 -12.48 33.65 2.48
CA PRO A 21 -13.84 33.12 2.38
C PRO A 21 -13.94 32.11 1.25
N LYS A 22 -14.76 31.07 1.44
CA LYS A 22 -15.13 30.14 0.38
C LYS A 22 -16.01 30.87 -0.63
N ILE A 23 -15.67 30.75 -1.92
CA ILE A 23 -16.40 31.38 -3.03
C ILE A 23 -17.08 30.26 -3.81
N GLN A 24 -18.39 30.38 -4.01
CA GLN A 24 -19.15 29.45 -4.82
C GLN A 24 -18.59 29.42 -6.25
N ALA A 25 -18.26 28.24 -6.75
CA ALA A 25 -17.79 28.02 -8.11
C ALA A 25 -18.90 27.38 -8.96
N SER A 26 -18.83 27.60 -10.27
CA SER A 26 -19.70 26.88 -11.21
C SER A 26 -19.28 25.42 -11.27
N VAL A 27 -20.23 24.49 -11.16
CA VAL A 27 -19.98 23.04 -11.28
C VAL A 27 -19.50 22.63 -12.68
N HIS A 28 -19.70 23.49 -13.68
CA HIS A 28 -19.23 23.28 -15.05
C HIS A 28 -17.93 24.03 -15.36
N ALA A 29 -17.33 24.71 -14.38
CA ALA A 29 -16.05 25.35 -14.59
C ALA A 29 -14.99 24.28 -14.90
N PRO A 30 -14.11 24.47 -15.90
CA PRO A 30 -13.13 23.46 -16.28
C PRO A 30 -12.26 22.98 -15.11
N ALA A 31 -11.81 23.89 -14.25
CA ALA A 31 -11.00 23.54 -13.07
C ALA A 31 -11.77 22.70 -12.04
N VAL A 32 -13.10 22.86 -11.93
CA VAL A 32 -13.95 22.08 -11.02
C VAL A 32 -14.16 20.67 -11.57
N VAL A 33 -14.37 20.56 -12.89
CA VAL A 33 -14.50 19.27 -13.57
C VAL A 33 -13.18 18.49 -13.47
N GLU A 34 -12.05 19.14 -13.76
CA GLU A 34 -10.72 18.56 -13.62
C GLU A 34 -10.42 18.12 -12.18
N ALA A 35 -10.93 18.84 -11.18
CA ALA A 35 -10.85 18.43 -9.76
C ALA A 35 -11.68 17.21 -9.44
N ALA A 36 -12.92 17.14 -9.93
CA ALA A 36 -13.76 15.98 -9.73
C ALA A 36 -13.18 14.73 -10.42
N GLU A 37 -12.68 14.88 -11.65
CA GLU A 37 -12.04 13.79 -12.41
C GLU A 37 -10.78 13.29 -11.72
N PHE A 38 -9.90 14.20 -11.27
CA PHE A 38 -8.71 13.84 -10.51
C PHE A 38 -9.05 13.08 -9.24
N VAL A 39 -10.04 13.53 -8.47
CA VAL A 39 -10.48 12.84 -7.25
C VAL A 39 -10.92 11.41 -7.56
N VAL A 40 -11.75 11.22 -8.59
CA VAL A 40 -12.24 9.88 -8.97
C VAL A 40 -11.10 8.99 -9.46
N GLU A 41 -10.18 9.55 -10.24
CA GLU A 41 -8.99 8.84 -10.71
C GLU A 41 -8.12 8.39 -9.53
N GLU A 42 -7.84 9.26 -8.57
CA GLU A 42 -7.02 8.91 -7.42
C GLU A 42 -7.73 7.94 -6.46
N LEU A 43 -9.05 8.10 -6.25
CA LEU A 43 -9.83 7.12 -5.50
C LEU A 43 -9.75 5.72 -6.11
N SER A 44 -9.76 5.61 -7.44
CA SER A 44 -9.64 4.32 -8.13
C SER A 44 -8.29 3.64 -7.85
N LYS A 45 -7.22 4.42 -7.68
CA LYS A 45 -5.85 3.94 -7.42
C LYS A 45 -5.61 3.53 -5.96
N LEU A 46 -6.38 4.08 -5.01
CA LEU A 46 -6.22 3.79 -3.59
C LEU A 46 -6.77 2.42 -3.16
N SER A 47 -7.48 1.71 -4.04
CA SER A 47 -8.09 0.43 -3.70
C SER A 47 -7.10 -0.72 -3.82
N ASP A 48 -6.69 -1.28 -2.68
CA ASP A 48 -5.86 -2.50 -2.65
C ASP A 48 -6.57 -3.71 -3.29
N SER A 49 -7.89 -3.79 -3.14
CA SER A 49 -8.72 -4.83 -3.76
C SER A 49 -9.07 -4.51 -5.22
N GLY A 50 -8.90 -3.28 -5.69
CA GLY A 50 -9.36 -2.82 -7.00
C GLY A 50 -10.88 -2.60 -7.08
N VAL A 51 -11.62 -2.70 -5.96
CA VAL A 51 -13.08 -2.53 -5.96
C VAL A 51 -13.50 -1.10 -6.33
N TYR A 52 -12.64 -0.10 -6.10
CA TYR A 52 -12.90 1.29 -6.50
C TYR A 52 -12.66 1.57 -7.99
N GLU A 53 -12.15 0.62 -8.76
CA GLU A 53 -12.01 0.76 -10.23
C GLU A 53 -13.36 0.95 -10.92
N THR A 54 -14.47 0.56 -10.27
CA THR A 54 -15.83 0.74 -10.80
C THR A 54 -16.47 2.07 -10.41
N LEU A 55 -15.80 2.89 -9.58
CA LEU A 55 -16.32 4.21 -9.24
C LEU A 55 -16.28 5.10 -10.47
N THR A 56 -17.41 5.72 -10.76
CA THR A 56 -17.54 6.70 -11.84
C THR A 56 -18.19 7.97 -11.33
N LEU A 57 -17.79 9.12 -11.87
CA LEU A 57 -18.42 10.40 -11.55
C LEU A 57 -19.82 10.43 -12.17
N ALA A 58 -20.87 10.43 -11.34
CA ALA A 58 -22.24 10.58 -11.81
C ALA A 58 -22.60 12.06 -11.98
N GLN A 59 -22.30 12.87 -10.96
CA GLN A 59 -22.60 14.30 -10.97
C GLN A 59 -21.73 15.10 -9.98
N ILE A 60 -21.45 16.36 -10.32
CA ILE A 60 -20.93 17.36 -9.38
C ILE A 60 -22.13 18.13 -8.82
N VAL A 61 -22.45 17.93 -7.55
CA VAL A 61 -23.60 18.55 -6.87
C VAL A 61 -23.31 19.99 -6.51
N SER A 62 -22.12 20.25 -5.96
CA SER A 62 -21.71 21.59 -5.55
C SER A 62 -20.20 21.75 -5.60
N ALA A 63 -19.73 22.97 -5.81
CA ALA A 63 -18.33 23.31 -5.81
C ALA A 63 -18.08 24.69 -5.16
N GLN A 64 -17.07 24.76 -4.30
CA GLN A 64 -16.58 26.01 -3.71
C GLN A 64 -15.06 26.06 -3.80
N THR A 65 -14.52 27.24 -4.00
CA THR A 65 -13.08 27.46 -4.04
C THR A 65 -12.64 28.33 -2.88
N GLN A 66 -11.45 28.08 -2.37
CA GLN A 66 -10.85 28.86 -1.31
C GLN A 66 -9.36 28.99 -1.58
N ARG A 67 -8.87 30.23 -1.62
CA ARG A 67 -7.44 30.49 -1.75
C ARG A 67 -6.80 30.59 -0.37
N GLY A 68 -6.10 29.55 0.03
CA GLY A 68 -5.27 29.54 1.22
C GLY A 68 -3.89 30.16 0.97
N VAL A 69 -3.08 30.21 2.03
CA VAL A 69 -1.68 30.67 1.96
C VAL A 69 -0.79 29.67 1.20
N PHE A 70 -1.04 28.37 1.39
CA PHE A 70 -0.22 27.29 0.82
C PHE A 70 -0.95 26.45 -0.23
N HIS A 71 -2.28 26.46 -0.23
CA HIS A 71 -3.10 25.62 -1.10
C HIS A 71 -4.26 26.42 -1.70
N GLU A 72 -4.56 26.14 -2.96
CA GLU A 72 -5.83 26.46 -3.60
C GLU A 72 -6.75 25.25 -3.39
N ASN A 73 -7.77 25.42 -2.55
CA ASN A 73 -8.68 24.35 -2.18
C ASN A 73 -9.96 24.44 -3.01
N THR A 74 -10.37 23.32 -3.59
CA THR A 74 -11.67 23.14 -4.24
C THR A 74 -12.47 22.13 -3.43
N PHE A 75 -13.47 22.63 -2.70
CA PHE A 75 -14.44 21.82 -1.97
C PHE A 75 -15.51 21.35 -2.95
N LEU A 76 -15.70 20.05 -3.04
CA LEU A 76 -16.61 19.39 -3.96
C LEU A 76 -17.61 18.54 -3.18
N THR A 77 -18.86 18.60 -3.60
CA THR A 77 -19.85 17.57 -3.27
C THR A 77 -20.08 16.77 -4.54
N LEU A 78 -19.66 15.51 -4.54
CA LEU A 78 -19.72 14.62 -5.69
C LEU A 78 -20.78 13.55 -5.46
N GLU A 79 -21.49 13.16 -6.51
CA GLU A 79 -22.23 11.90 -6.56
C GLU A 79 -21.43 10.91 -7.40
N LEU A 80 -21.05 9.80 -6.78
CA LEU A 80 -20.33 8.71 -7.42
C LEU A 80 -21.29 7.56 -7.68
N ALA A 81 -21.11 6.89 -8.82
CA ALA A 81 -21.85 5.68 -9.17
C ALA A 81 -20.95 4.45 -9.06
N SER A 82 -21.51 3.38 -8.50
CA SER A 82 -20.91 2.05 -8.52
C SER A 82 -21.99 0.99 -8.29
N PRO A 83 -21.96 -0.13 -9.02
CA PRO A 83 -22.90 -1.24 -8.78
C PRO A 83 -22.61 -2.00 -7.48
N HIS A 84 -21.46 -1.74 -6.84
CA HIS A 84 -20.93 -2.53 -5.74
C HIS A 84 -21.02 -1.82 -4.38
N PHE A 85 -21.73 -0.69 -4.29
CA PHE A 85 -21.93 -0.01 -3.01
C PHE A 85 -22.66 -0.89 -2.00
N LEU A 86 -22.24 -0.79 -0.73
CA LEU A 86 -22.87 -1.52 0.37
C LEU A 86 -24.35 -1.14 0.54
N SER A 87 -24.69 0.13 0.31
CA SER A 87 -26.08 0.62 0.39
C SER A 87 -26.99 0.06 -0.69
N ARG A 88 -26.42 -0.49 -1.77
CA ARG A 88 -27.11 -0.95 -3.00
C ARG A 88 -27.79 0.17 -3.79
N ASN A 89 -27.52 1.43 -3.47
CA ASN A 89 -27.95 2.55 -4.29
C ASN A 89 -27.10 2.63 -5.56
N ALA A 90 -27.67 3.16 -6.64
CA ALA A 90 -26.93 3.37 -7.88
C ALA A 90 -25.87 4.48 -7.73
N THR A 91 -26.14 5.47 -6.88
CA THR A 91 -25.24 6.58 -6.57
C THR A 91 -25.21 6.88 -5.08
N GLU A 92 -24.06 7.37 -4.62
CA GLU A 92 -23.84 7.88 -3.27
C GLU A 92 -23.12 9.22 -3.30
N ARG A 93 -23.34 10.05 -2.26
CA ARG A 93 -22.82 11.41 -2.18
C ARG A 93 -21.61 11.47 -1.25
N PHE A 94 -20.56 12.15 -1.70
CA PHE A 94 -19.31 12.31 -0.98
C PHE A 94 -18.87 13.78 -0.96
N GLU A 95 -18.33 14.18 0.19
CA GLU A 95 -17.68 15.49 0.36
C GLU A 95 -16.18 15.31 0.23
N VAL A 96 -15.59 16.04 -0.71
CA VAL A 96 -14.18 15.93 -1.06
C VAL A 96 -13.57 17.32 -1.15
N ILE A 97 -12.29 17.43 -0.81
CA ILE A 97 -11.50 18.64 -0.95
C ILE A 97 -10.32 18.29 -1.83
N ASP A 98 -10.27 18.88 -3.01
CA ASP A 98 -9.07 18.91 -3.84
C ASP A 98 -8.18 20.07 -3.41
N MET A 99 -6.89 19.82 -3.21
CA MET A 99 -5.91 20.75 -2.68
C MET A 99 -4.73 20.85 -3.64
N VAL A 100 -4.56 22.01 -4.27
CA VAL A 100 -3.43 22.28 -5.15
C VAL A 100 -2.45 23.18 -4.42
N ARG A 101 -1.22 22.69 -4.16
CA ARG A 101 -0.18 23.48 -3.50
C ARG A 101 0.25 24.64 -4.40
N THR A 102 0.35 25.84 -3.83
CA THR A 102 0.56 27.07 -4.61
C THR A 102 1.95 27.14 -5.26
N ASP A 103 2.98 26.58 -4.61
CA ASP A 103 4.38 26.73 -4.99
C ASP A 103 4.82 25.81 -6.14
N ASP A 104 4.51 24.51 -6.06
CA ASP A 104 4.96 23.48 -7.01
C ASP A 104 3.82 22.82 -7.78
N LYS A 105 2.57 23.25 -7.52
CA LYS A 105 1.36 22.69 -8.13
C LYS A 105 1.16 21.19 -7.82
N SER A 106 1.77 20.67 -6.75
CA SER A 106 1.45 19.32 -6.29
C SER A 106 -0.02 19.25 -5.86
N ARG A 107 -0.72 18.21 -6.30
CA ARG A 107 -2.14 18.03 -6.03
C ARG A 107 -2.35 16.90 -5.04
N SER A 108 -3.23 17.11 -4.08
CA SER A 108 -3.68 16.09 -3.14
C SER A 108 -5.17 16.27 -2.90
N PHE A 109 -5.83 15.26 -2.35
CA PHE A 109 -7.23 15.38 -1.98
C PHE A 109 -7.49 14.79 -0.61
N ALA A 110 -8.59 15.21 0.00
CA ALA A 110 -9.11 14.67 1.24
C ALA A 110 -10.60 14.38 1.07
N ILE A 111 -11.04 13.21 1.50
CA ILE A 111 -12.45 12.80 1.50
C ILE A 111 -12.88 12.60 2.96
N ASP A 112 -14.10 13.00 3.28
CA ASP A 112 -14.62 12.89 4.65
C ASP A 112 -14.84 11.41 5.04
N THR A 113 -15.54 10.67 4.17
CA THR A 113 -15.82 9.24 4.37
C THR A 113 -15.56 8.48 3.07
N PHE A 114 -14.81 7.38 3.15
CA PHE A 114 -14.54 6.52 1.99
C PHE A 114 -15.80 5.73 1.60
N PRO A 115 -16.00 5.44 0.29
CA PRO A 115 -17.14 4.64 -0.14
C PRO A 115 -17.11 3.22 0.44
N GLU A 116 -18.21 2.79 1.04
CA GLU A 116 -18.36 1.43 1.56
C GLU A 116 -18.85 0.50 0.45
N MET A 117 -18.14 -0.60 0.23
CA MET A 117 -18.43 -1.58 -0.82
C MET A 117 -18.92 -2.88 -0.20
N SER A 118 -19.72 -3.65 -0.94
CA SER A 118 -20.17 -4.96 -0.48
C SER A 118 -19.00 -5.94 -0.34
N GLU A 119 -19.01 -6.75 0.72
CA GLU A 119 -17.96 -7.75 0.99
C GLU A 119 -17.82 -8.75 -0.17
N GLU A 120 -18.94 -9.18 -0.74
CA GLU A 120 -18.98 -10.08 -1.90
C GLU A 120 -18.23 -9.49 -3.09
N SER A 121 -18.42 -8.21 -3.39
CA SER A 121 -17.71 -7.55 -4.49
C SER A 121 -16.22 -7.40 -4.19
N ILE A 122 -15.84 -7.10 -2.95
CA ILE A 122 -14.42 -7.03 -2.54
C ILE A 122 -13.73 -8.39 -2.76
N GLU A 123 -14.40 -9.48 -2.39
CA GLU A 123 -13.89 -10.84 -2.58
C GLU A 123 -13.74 -11.19 -4.07
N GLU A 124 -14.77 -10.94 -4.88
CA GLU A 124 -14.73 -11.18 -6.32
C GLU A 124 -13.61 -10.41 -7.03
N PHE A 125 -13.39 -9.15 -6.64
CA PHE A 125 -12.28 -8.35 -7.17
C PHE A 125 -10.91 -8.90 -6.73
N SER A 126 -10.80 -9.35 -5.48
CA SER A 126 -9.58 -9.95 -4.95
C SER A 126 -9.22 -11.24 -5.68
N ILE A 127 -10.19 -12.12 -5.91
CA ILE A 127 -10.01 -13.35 -6.69
C ILE A 127 -9.53 -13.02 -8.11
N ARG A 128 -10.22 -12.11 -8.81
CA ARG A 128 -9.81 -11.67 -10.15
C ARG A 128 -8.40 -11.09 -10.18
N ASN A 129 -8.01 -10.31 -9.18
CA ASN A 129 -6.67 -9.76 -9.09
C ASN A 129 -5.60 -10.84 -8.90
N VAL A 130 -5.87 -11.86 -8.08
CA VAL A 130 -4.98 -13.02 -7.91
C VAL A 130 -4.85 -13.80 -9.21
N GLU A 131 -5.97 -14.05 -9.90
CA GLU A 131 -5.97 -14.74 -11.19
C GLU A 131 -5.20 -13.95 -12.26
N ARG A 132 -5.41 -12.64 -12.35
CA ARG A 132 -4.66 -11.76 -13.26
C ARG A 132 -3.16 -11.81 -12.97
N ARG A 133 -2.75 -11.73 -11.70
CA ARG A 133 -1.34 -11.84 -11.29
C ARG A 133 -0.76 -13.24 -11.56
N ARG A 134 -1.57 -14.29 -11.46
CA ARG A 134 -1.16 -15.65 -11.85
C ARG A 134 -0.89 -15.72 -13.35
N ALA A 135 -1.79 -15.19 -14.18
CA ALA A 135 -1.62 -15.15 -15.63
C ALA A 135 -0.37 -14.35 -16.05
N LEU A 136 -0.15 -13.18 -15.43
CA LEU A 136 1.04 -12.37 -15.71
C LEU A 136 2.34 -13.08 -15.30
N ARG A 137 2.34 -13.82 -14.19
CA ARG A 137 3.50 -14.64 -13.79
C ARG A 137 3.75 -15.75 -14.79
N GLU A 138 2.72 -16.44 -15.24
CA GLU A 138 2.84 -17.49 -16.25
C GLU A 138 3.46 -16.94 -17.54
N GLN A 139 2.96 -15.81 -18.04
CA GLN A 139 3.51 -15.14 -19.22
C GLN A 139 4.98 -14.74 -19.02
N ALA A 140 5.34 -14.20 -17.86
CA ALA A 140 6.72 -13.87 -17.55
C ALA A 140 7.61 -15.13 -17.50
N PHE A 141 7.10 -16.26 -17.02
CA PHE A 141 7.83 -17.53 -17.08
C PHE A 141 7.99 -18.02 -18.52
N GLU A 142 6.95 -17.97 -19.35
CA GLU A 142 7.04 -18.32 -20.77
C GLU A 142 8.08 -17.46 -21.52
N GLU A 143 8.10 -16.15 -21.28
CA GLU A 143 9.12 -15.25 -21.84
C GLU A 143 10.53 -15.63 -21.39
N LEU A 144 10.71 -15.93 -20.10
CA LEU A 144 12.00 -16.35 -19.55
C LEU A 144 12.45 -17.72 -20.10
N GLU A 145 11.52 -18.65 -20.30
CA GLU A 145 11.81 -19.96 -20.91
C GLU A 145 12.26 -19.78 -22.36
N LEU A 146 11.59 -18.93 -23.14
CA LEU A 146 12.00 -18.59 -24.50
C LEU A 146 13.38 -17.93 -24.54
N ASP A 147 13.64 -16.99 -23.64
CA ASP A 147 14.94 -16.30 -23.54
C ASP A 147 16.05 -17.26 -23.12
N ALA A 148 15.80 -18.14 -22.14
CA ALA A 148 16.72 -19.20 -21.76
C ALA A 148 16.99 -20.13 -22.95
N CYS A 149 15.96 -20.43 -23.74
CA CYS A 149 16.09 -21.25 -24.92
C CYS A 149 16.95 -20.60 -26.00
N ALA A 150 16.69 -19.32 -26.28
CA ALA A 150 17.47 -18.52 -27.22
C ALA A 150 18.94 -18.37 -26.78
N ALA A 151 19.20 -18.34 -25.46
CA ALA A 151 20.55 -18.36 -24.88
C ALA A 151 21.23 -19.74 -24.93
N GLY A 152 20.57 -20.77 -25.47
CA GLY A 152 21.09 -22.15 -25.53
C GLY A 152 21.09 -22.85 -24.17
N LEU A 153 20.27 -22.38 -23.22
CA LEU A 153 20.09 -22.95 -21.87
C LEU A 153 18.83 -23.82 -21.77
N CYS A 154 18.05 -23.99 -22.84
CA CYS A 154 16.98 -24.98 -22.84
C CYS A 154 17.58 -26.37 -23.05
N ASP A 155 17.82 -27.05 -21.93
CA ASP A 155 18.09 -28.47 -21.89
C ASP A 155 16.74 -29.18 -22.16
N ASP A 156 16.55 -29.75 -23.35
CA ASP A 156 15.42 -30.64 -23.70
C ASP A 156 15.43 -31.97 -22.92
N SER A 157 16.32 -32.11 -21.94
CA SER A 157 16.38 -33.30 -21.12
C SER A 157 15.33 -33.23 -20.01
N ASP A 158 14.53 -34.30 -19.85
CA ASP A 158 13.61 -34.66 -18.76
C ASP A 158 14.28 -34.71 -17.35
N ASP A 159 15.21 -33.81 -17.09
CA ASP A 159 16.33 -33.95 -16.17
C ASP A 159 16.36 -32.82 -15.13
N ALA A 160 15.22 -32.19 -14.84
CA ALA A 160 15.08 -31.47 -13.56
C ALA A 160 15.37 -32.42 -12.37
N ALA A 161 15.05 -33.71 -12.53
CA ALA A 161 15.46 -34.77 -11.63
C ALA A 161 16.97 -35.05 -11.69
N SER A 162 17.62 -35.00 -12.86
CA SER A 162 19.06 -35.24 -13.01
C SER A 162 19.93 -34.07 -12.55
N TYR A 163 19.44 -32.83 -12.54
CA TYR A 163 20.13 -31.69 -11.91
C TYR A 163 20.05 -31.75 -10.38
N LEU A 164 18.91 -32.17 -9.81
CA LEU A 164 18.81 -32.48 -8.38
C LEU A 164 19.61 -33.73 -8.01
N GLU A 165 19.65 -34.76 -8.86
CA GLU A 165 20.49 -35.95 -8.67
C GLU A 165 21.97 -35.70 -8.93
N ARG A 166 22.38 -34.77 -9.81
CA ARG A 166 23.79 -34.37 -9.98
C ARG A 166 24.23 -33.40 -8.90
N SER A 167 23.36 -32.50 -8.44
CA SER A 167 23.63 -31.64 -7.28
C SER A 167 23.74 -32.49 -6.01
N SER A 168 22.82 -33.45 -5.82
CA SER A 168 22.88 -34.37 -4.69
C SER A 168 23.95 -35.45 -4.85
N SER A 169 24.24 -35.97 -6.05
CA SER A 169 25.33 -36.94 -6.26
C SER A 169 26.68 -36.27 -6.16
N SER A 170 26.88 -35.05 -6.68
CA SER A 170 28.09 -34.25 -6.47
C SER A 170 28.30 -33.93 -4.98
N LEU A 171 27.25 -33.54 -4.25
CA LEU A 171 27.32 -33.35 -2.79
C LEU A 171 27.53 -34.68 -2.05
N LEU A 172 26.97 -35.79 -2.53
CA LEU A 172 27.15 -37.13 -1.97
C LEU A 172 28.52 -37.72 -2.29
N GLU A 173 29.13 -37.38 -3.43
CA GLU A 173 30.50 -37.76 -3.83
C GLU A 173 31.49 -36.95 -2.99
N GLU A 174 31.27 -35.64 -2.80
CA GLU A 174 32.04 -34.83 -1.84
C GLU A 174 31.88 -35.33 -0.40
N LEU A 175 30.70 -35.83 -0.01
CA LEU A 175 30.47 -36.46 1.28
C LEU A 175 31.10 -37.86 1.39
N LYS A 176 31.18 -38.62 0.29
CA LYS A 176 31.88 -39.92 0.23
C LYS A 176 33.40 -39.74 0.32
N ASP A 177 33.97 -38.73 -0.34
CA ASP A 177 35.38 -38.34 -0.17
C ASP A 177 35.65 -37.73 1.22
N SER A 178 34.64 -37.12 1.85
CA SER A 178 34.74 -36.65 3.24
C SER A 178 34.81 -37.77 4.28
N SER A 179 34.52 -39.03 3.91
CA SER A 179 34.76 -40.19 4.79
C SER A 179 36.24 -40.39 5.11
N GLN A 180 37.14 -39.78 4.31
CA GLN A 180 38.59 -39.77 4.55
C GLN A 180 39.05 -38.61 5.44
N TYR A 181 38.22 -37.59 5.70
CA TYR A 181 38.59 -36.41 6.50
C TYR A 181 37.41 -35.90 7.35
N PRO A 182 37.15 -36.50 8.53
CA PRO A 182 36.07 -36.08 9.44
C PRO A 182 36.16 -34.59 9.85
N ASP A 183 37.38 -34.03 9.84
CA ASP A 183 37.62 -32.62 10.13
C ASP A 183 37.04 -31.66 9.08
N ARG A 184 36.92 -32.06 7.82
CA ARG A 184 36.40 -31.19 6.76
C ARG A 184 34.88 -31.07 6.82
N ARG A 185 34.19 -32.18 7.12
CA ARG A 185 32.74 -32.19 7.38
C ARG A 185 32.40 -31.38 8.62
N ARG A 186 33.19 -31.52 9.68
CA ARG A 186 33.03 -30.71 10.91
C ARG A 186 33.25 -29.22 10.64
N ARG A 187 34.29 -28.85 9.88
CA ARG A 187 34.51 -27.44 9.48
C ARG A 187 33.40 -26.87 8.60
N ALA A 188 32.85 -27.68 7.68
CA ALA A 188 31.73 -27.26 6.84
C ALA A 188 30.45 -27.06 7.66
N GLN A 189 30.16 -27.97 8.60
CA GLN A 189 29.06 -27.82 9.55
C GLN A 189 29.25 -26.60 10.46
N ASP A 190 30.44 -26.43 11.04
CA ASP A 190 30.78 -25.25 11.85
C ASP A 190 30.65 -23.95 11.05
N ALA A 191 31.01 -23.95 9.76
CA ALA A 191 30.88 -22.78 8.89
C ALA A 191 29.41 -22.46 8.57
N LEU A 192 28.58 -23.47 8.33
CA LEU A 192 27.14 -23.30 8.12
C LEU A 192 26.46 -22.82 9.41
N GLU A 193 26.82 -23.36 10.57
CA GLU A 193 26.31 -22.90 11.85
C GLU A 193 26.72 -21.47 12.18
N ARG A 194 27.96 -21.07 11.85
CA ARG A 194 28.41 -19.68 12.00
C ARG A 194 27.63 -18.73 11.11
N ARG A 195 27.44 -19.06 9.84
CA ARG A 195 26.62 -18.25 8.92
C ARG A 195 25.18 -18.13 9.41
N ALA A 196 24.56 -19.23 9.81
CA ALA A 196 23.21 -19.23 10.37
C ALA A 196 23.10 -18.38 11.65
N LYS A 197 24.11 -18.41 12.52
CA LYS A 197 24.18 -17.54 13.72
C LYS A 197 24.37 -16.08 13.35
N GLU A 198 25.23 -15.77 12.39
CA GLU A 198 25.46 -14.41 11.92
C GLU A 198 24.20 -13.82 11.28
N ASP A 199 23.51 -14.57 10.43
CA ASP A 199 22.26 -14.14 9.81
C ASP A 199 21.16 -13.95 10.85
N ARG A 200 21.05 -14.88 11.82
CA ARG A 200 20.14 -14.73 12.96
C ARG A 200 20.44 -13.47 13.78
N MET A 201 21.70 -13.17 14.05
CA MET A 201 22.09 -11.95 14.78
C MET A 201 21.78 -10.68 13.97
N ARG A 202 22.03 -10.68 12.66
CA ARG A 202 21.67 -9.55 11.78
C ARG A 202 20.17 -9.26 11.83
N HIS A 203 19.34 -10.29 11.74
CA HIS A 203 17.89 -10.14 11.87
C HIS A 203 17.48 -9.64 13.26
N LEU A 204 18.09 -10.16 14.33
CA LEU A 204 17.81 -9.68 15.70
C LEU A 204 18.16 -8.20 15.89
N VAL A 205 19.29 -7.74 15.37
CA VAL A 205 19.70 -6.33 15.48
C VAL A 205 18.73 -5.41 14.72
N ASP A 206 18.33 -5.80 13.51
CA ASP A 206 17.31 -5.07 12.73
C ASP A 206 15.96 -5.04 13.47
N LEU A 207 15.51 -6.17 14.03
CA LEU A 207 14.22 -6.25 14.73
C LEU A 207 14.21 -5.47 16.05
N HIS A 208 15.32 -5.45 16.81
CA HIS A 208 15.39 -4.71 18.07
C HIS A 208 15.22 -3.19 17.91
N ALA A 209 15.62 -2.64 16.77
CA ALA A 209 15.44 -1.23 16.44
C ALA A 209 13.99 -0.86 16.09
N ARG A 210 13.10 -1.84 15.89
CA ARG A 210 11.72 -1.63 15.46
C ARG A 210 10.75 -1.43 16.63
N SER A 211 9.68 -0.69 16.35
CA SER A 211 8.56 -0.50 17.26
C SER A 211 7.75 -1.80 17.43
N SER A 212 6.96 -1.91 18.51
CA SER A 212 6.12 -3.09 18.74
C SER A 212 5.07 -3.28 17.64
N TYR A 213 4.56 -2.19 17.07
CA TYR A 213 3.63 -2.24 15.95
C TYR A 213 4.26 -2.85 14.69
N GLU A 214 5.49 -2.45 14.35
CA GLU A 214 6.21 -3.00 13.20
C GLU A 214 6.60 -4.47 13.40
N LEU A 215 6.93 -4.87 14.63
CA LEU A 215 7.21 -6.27 14.96
C LEU A 215 5.96 -7.14 14.77
N ASP A 216 4.77 -6.63 15.07
CA ASP A 216 3.51 -7.36 14.92
C ASP A 216 3.13 -7.55 13.44
N GLN A 217 3.35 -6.52 12.62
CA GLN A 217 3.23 -6.64 11.16
C GLN A 217 4.19 -7.69 10.58
N ILE A 218 5.44 -7.70 11.03
CA ILE A 218 6.44 -8.70 10.60
C ILE A 218 6.06 -10.11 11.06
N ALA A 219 5.61 -10.26 12.31
CA ALA A 219 5.21 -11.54 12.87
C ALA A 219 4.02 -12.18 12.14
N SER A 220 3.12 -11.34 11.61
CA SER A 220 1.86 -11.74 10.97
C SER A 220 1.94 -11.85 9.44
N ASN A 221 2.99 -11.30 8.81
CA ASN A 221 3.14 -11.35 7.35
C ASN A 221 3.62 -12.72 6.87
N GLU A 222 2.78 -13.49 6.16
CA GLU A 222 3.16 -14.83 5.67
C GLU A 222 4.26 -14.85 4.61
N ASN A 223 4.49 -13.72 3.94
CA ASN A 223 5.50 -13.58 2.90
C ASN A 223 6.90 -13.25 3.44
N ASP A 224 7.07 -13.03 4.75
CA ASP A 224 8.37 -12.79 5.36
C ASP A 224 9.09 -14.10 5.77
N PHE A 225 10.41 -14.06 5.86
CA PHE A 225 11.24 -15.22 6.18
C PHE A 225 10.84 -15.84 7.51
N ALA A 226 10.59 -17.15 7.53
CA ALA A 226 10.11 -17.88 8.70
C ALA A 226 10.96 -17.63 9.97
N VAL A 227 12.28 -17.53 9.82
CA VAL A 227 13.22 -17.22 10.92
C VAL A 227 12.97 -15.81 11.47
N ARG A 228 12.76 -14.82 10.60
CA ARG A 228 12.53 -13.43 11.00
C ARG A 228 11.19 -13.25 11.71
N ARG A 229 10.14 -13.95 11.22
CA ARG A 229 8.81 -13.98 11.85
C ARG A 229 8.85 -14.58 13.25
N ALA A 230 9.54 -15.70 13.41
CA ALA A 230 9.70 -16.35 14.71
C ALA A 230 10.44 -15.45 15.71
N LEU A 231 11.48 -14.73 15.27
CA LEU A 231 12.21 -13.78 16.11
C LEU A 231 11.37 -12.56 16.48
N ALA A 232 10.56 -12.03 15.56
CA ALA A 232 9.67 -10.91 15.85
C ALA A 232 8.61 -11.28 16.91
N LYS A 233 8.01 -12.48 16.80
CA LYS A 233 7.10 -13.03 17.82
C LYS A 233 7.77 -13.14 19.19
N GLN A 234 8.98 -13.71 19.25
CA GLN A 234 9.73 -13.84 20.49
C GLN A 234 10.00 -12.48 21.16
N LEU A 235 10.35 -11.45 20.37
CA LEU A 235 10.60 -10.10 20.89
C LEU A 235 9.32 -9.40 21.38
N LEU A 236 8.18 -9.64 20.73
CA LEU A 236 6.89 -9.16 21.21
C LEU A 236 6.52 -9.77 22.55
N ASP A 237 6.66 -11.10 22.68
CA ASP A 237 6.40 -11.83 23.93
C ASP A 237 7.31 -11.33 25.07
N GLU A 238 8.60 -11.09 24.78
CA GLU A 238 9.55 -10.53 25.76
C GLU A 238 9.18 -9.10 26.19
N ARG A 239 8.72 -8.25 25.27
CA ARG A 239 8.30 -6.87 25.59
C ARG A 239 7.02 -6.86 26.44
N LEU A 240 6.03 -7.66 26.08
CA LEU A 240 4.79 -7.82 26.85
C LEU A 240 5.06 -8.31 28.27
N ALA A 241 5.94 -9.32 28.43
CA ALA A 241 6.33 -9.83 29.75
C ALA A 241 7.10 -8.82 30.62
N LEU A 242 7.71 -7.79 30.02
CA LEU A 242 8.38 -6.70 30.74
C LEU A 242 7.41 -5.58 31.15
N GLU A 243 6.36 -5.35 30.37
CA GLU A 243 5.28 -4.41 30.71
C GLU A 243 4.45 -4.94 31.88
N ASP A 244 4.13 -6.24 31.90
CA ASP A 244 3.43 -6.91 33.02
C ASP A 244 4.20 -6.89 34.35
N LYS A 245 5.53 -6.73 34.32
CA LYS A 245 6.37 -6.61 35.52
C LYS A 245 6.56 -5.19 36.03
N LYS A 246 6.12 -4.19 35.27
CA LYS A 246 6.22 -2.76 35.62
C LYS A 246 4.91 -2.18 36.15
N GLY A 247 3.79 -2.89 36.02
CA GLY A 247 2.53 -2.62 36.72
C GLY A 247 2.50 -3.24 38.11
#